data_AF-A0A1I2B880-F1
#
_entry.id   AF-A0A1I2B880-F1
#
_cell.length_a   1.000
_cell.length_b   1.000
_cell.length_c   1.000
_cell.angle_alpha   90.00
_cell.angle_beta   90.00
_cell.angle_gamma   90.00
#
_symmetry.space_group_name_H-M   'P 1'
#
loop_
_entity.id
_entity.type
_entity.pdbx_description
1 polymer ?
#
loop_
_entity_poly.entity_id
_entity_poly.type
_entity_poly.pdbx_seq_one_letter_code
_entity_poly.pdbx_strand_id
1 'polypeptide(L)'
;MPRKLCPMTAVHGEPSPANEGTTGGGWTVDDTTFGARLALVRQRMQWNIKEAAKECGLPPASWGTWENGAMPRKYTEVCEKIARRTGADFVWLIAGPGGKNRSTGAGSFNAT
;
A
#
# COMPACT_ATOMS: atom_id res chain seq x y z
N MET A 1 -50.57 14.64 -26.66
CA MET A 1 -49.67 15.60 -25.98
C MET A 1 -48.61 16.07 -26.98
N PRO A 2 -48.47 17.38 -27.23
CA PRO A 2 -47.60 17.91 -28.27
C PRO A 2 -46.11 17.92 -27.88
N ARG A 3 -45.28 17.61 -28.87
CA ARG A 3 -43.82 17.60 -28.85
C ARG A 3 -43.28 19.03 -28.70
N LYS A 4 -42.42 19.29 -27.71
CA LYS A 4 -41.58 20.49 -27.69
C LYS A 4 -40.17 20.13 -28.12
N LEU A 5 -39.85 20.56 -29.35
CA LEU A 5 -38.51 20.69 -29.89
C LEU A 5 -37.90 21.95 -29.25
N CYS A 6 -36.74 21.84 -28.62
CA CYS A 6 -35.90 22.98 -28.26
C CYS A 6 -34.60 22.93 -29.11
N PRO A 7 -34.16 24.07 -29.67
CA PRO A 7 -33.21 24.14 -30.76
C PRO A 7 -31.75 23.87 -30.35
N MET A 8 -31.02 23.28 -31.30
CA MET A 8 -29.56 23.18 -31.36
C MET A 8 -28.92 24.56 -31.22
N THR A 9 -28.16 24.76 -30.15
CA THR A 9 -27.02 25.68 -30.16
C THR A 9 -25.79 24.89 -29.76
N ALA A 10 -25.10 24.35 -30.76
CA ALA A 10 -23.72 23.96 -30.67
C ALA A 10 -22.87 25.15 -31.14
N VAL A 11 -22.05 25.73 -30.27
CA VAL A 11 -20.81 26.38 -30.69
C VAL A 11 -19.79 26.36 -29.55
N HIS A 12 -18.93 25.35 -29.62
CA HIS A 12 -17.48 25.40 -29.42
C HIS A 12 -16.92 26.43 -28.44
N GLY A 13 -16.74 25.98 -27.20
CA GLY A 13 -15.47 26.20 -26.49
C GLY A 13 -14.88 24.83 -26.21
N GLU A 14 -14.04 24.32 -27.10
CA GLU A 14 -13.20 23.15 -26.82
C GLU A 14 -12.22 23.52 -25.70
N PRO A 15 -12.29 22.92 -24.50
CA PRO A 15 -11.07 22.72 -23.74
C PRO A 15 -10.26 21.69 -24.53
N SER A 16 -9.10 22.15 -24.99
CA SER A 16 -8.00 21.34 -25.54
C SER A 16 -7.93 19.95 -24.88
N PRO A 17 -7.73 18.85 -25.63
CA PRO A 17 -7.45 17.55 -25.06
C PRO A 17 -6.06 17.58 -24.43
N ALA A 18 -5.98 18.13 -23.22
CA ALA A 18 -4.92 17.78 -22.30
C ALA A 18 -5.08 16.29 -22.05
N ASN A 19 -4.39 15.49 -22.86
CA ASN A 19 -3.74 14.24 -22.49
C ASN A 19 -4.00 13.89 -21.02
N GLU A 20 -5.17 13.34 -20.78
CA GLU A 20 -5.45 12.54 -19.60
C GLU A 20 -5.34 11.12 -20.10
N GLY A 21 -4.08 10.69 -20.23
CA GLY A 21 -3.71 9.30 -20.15
C GLY A 21 -4.37 8.74 -18.89
N THR A 22 -5.58 8.23 -19.06
CA THR A 22 -6.30 7.37 -18.14
C THR A 22 -5.44 6.12 -18.04
N THR A 23 -4.39 6.21 -17.24
CA THR A 23 -3.67 5.05 -16.76
C THR A 23 -4.68 4.41 -15.82
N GLY A 24 -5.31 3.34 -16.31
CA GLY A 24 -6.28 2.58 -15.55
C GLY A 24 -5.75 2.38 -14.14
N GLY A 25 -6.44 2.97 -13.16
CA GLY A 25 -6.18 2.72 -11.76
C GLY A 25 -6.54 1.27 -11.49
N GLY A 26 -5.60 0.37 -11.81
CA GLY A 26 -5.66 -1.01 -11.37
C GLY A 26 -5.86 -1.01 -9.86
N TRP A 27 -6.65 -1.96 -9.36
CA TRP A 27 -6.86 -2.12 -7.93
C TRP A 27 -5.50 -2.17 -7.21
N THR A 28 -5.20 -1.11 -6.45
CA THR A 28 -4.01 -1.04 -5.62
C THR A 28 -4.35 -1.66 -4.27
N VAL A 29 -3.59 -2.68 -3.88
CA VAL A 29 -3.67 -3.24 -2.52
C VAL A 29 -3.33 -2.11 -1.55
N ASP A 30 -4.27 -1.76 -0.67
CA ASP A 30 -4.05 -0.72 0.34
C ASP A 30 -3.03 -1.21 1.37
N ASP A 31 -1.75 -0.89 1.15
CA ASP A 31 -0.64 -1.18 2.07
C ASP A 31 -0.29 0.04 2.95
N THR A 32 -1.14 1.07 2.94
CA THR A 32 -1.01 2.26 3.79
C THR A 32 -1.10 1.88 5.27
N THR A 33 -1.96 0.91 5.58
CA THR A 33 -2.16 0.44 6.95
C THR A 33 -1.06 -0.53 7.39
N PHE A 34 -0.73 -0.50 8.68
CA PHE A 34 0.18 -1.47 9.26
C PHE A 34 -0.38 -2.91 9.15
N GLY A 35 -1.69 -3.07 9.32
CA GLY A 35 -2.38 -4.36 9.19
C GLY A 35 -2.22 -5.00 7.83
N ALA A 36 -2.34 -4.22 6.75
CA ALA A 36 -2.12 -4.73 5.39
C ALA A 36 -0.68 -5.17 5.15
N ARG A 37 0.31 -4.40 5.62
CA ARG A 37 1.73 -4.79 5.55
C ARG A 37 2.01 -6.06 6.35
N LEU A 38 1.40 -6.20 7.52
CA LEU A 38 1.49 -7.40 8.33
C LEU A 38 0.90 -8.62 7.61
N ALA A 39 -0.25 -8.44 6.96
CA ALA A 39 -0.87 -9.48 6.15
C ALA A 39 0.05 -9.91 4.99
N LEU A 40 0.73 -8.97 4.32
CA LEU A 40 1.69 -9.30 3.25
C LEU A 40 2.87 -10.15 3.75
N VAL A 41 3.44 -9.79 4.90
CA VAL A 41 4.52 -10.57 5.52
C VAL A 41 4.04 -11.99 5.84
N ARG A 42 2.81 -12.11 6.35
CA ARG A 42 2.19 -13.39 6.65
C ARG A 42 1.94 -14.24 5.40
N GLN A 43 1.43 -13.63 4.32
CA GLN A 43 1.21 -14.32 3.04
C GLN A 43 2.53 -14.81 2.44
N ARG A 44 3.61 -14.03 2.53
CA ARG A 44 4.92 -14.44 2.03
C ARG A 44 5.51 -15.63 2.80
N MET A 45 5.25 -15.71 4.10
CA MET A 45 5.68 -16.84 4.93
C MET A 45 4.70 -18.01 4.92
N GLN A 46 3.52 -17.84 4.32
CA GLN A 46 2.40 -18.79 4.36
C GLN A 46 1.99 -19.18 5.80
N TRP A 47 2.07 -18.25 6.74
CA TRP A 47 1.68 -18.50 8.13
C TRP A 47 0.20 -18.18 8.38
N ASN A 48 -0.41 -18.90 9.31
CA ASN A 48 -1.67 -18.48 9.92
C ASN A 48 -1.43 -17.44 11.02
N ILE A 49 -2.45 -16.67 11.43
CA ILE A 49 -2.36 -15.64 12.48
C ILE A 49 -1.76 -16.21 13.78
N LYS A 50 -2.20 -17.41 14.17
CA LYS A 50 -1.70 -18.10 15.39
C LYS A 50 -0.23 -18.49 15.26
N GLU A 51 0.18 -18.94 14.08
CA GLU A 51 1.57 -19.35 13.81
C GLU A 51 2.47 -18.12 13.74
N ALA A 52 2.08 -17.09 12.98
CA ALA A 52 2.85 -15.86 12.87
C ALA A 52 3.05 -15.19 14.25
N ALA A 53 2.00 -15.17 15.07
CA ALA A 53 2.06 -14.70 16.45
C ALA A 53 3.02 -15.56 17.31
N LYS A 54 2.94 -16.88 17.22
CA LYS A 54 3.85 -17.81 17.94
C LYS A 54 5.30 -17.62 17.51
N GLU A 55 5.56 -17.58 16.21
CA GLU A 55 6.89 -17.44 15.62
C GLU A 55 7.53 -16.08 15.93
N CYS A 56 6.73 -15.02 15.99
CA CYS A 56 7.20 -13.68 16.36
C CYS A 56 7.23 -13.43 17.88
N GLY A 57 6.71 -14.36 18.71
CA GLY A 57 6.58 -14.17 20.15
C GLY A 57 5.60 -13.03 20.51
N LEU A 58 4.50 -12.94 19.79
CA LEU A 58 3.45 -11.93 19.92
C LEU A 58 2.10 -12.59 20.27
N PRO A 59 1.18 -11.86 20.93
CA PRO A 59 -0.14 -12.39 21.27
C PRO A 59 -1.03 -12.53 20.02
N PRO A 60 -1.67 -13.70 19.78
CA PRO A 60 -2.46 -13.95 18.58
C PRO A 60 -3.73 -13.10 18.50
N ALA A 61 -4.33 -12.76 19.64
CA ALA A 61 -5.49 -11.88 19.70
C ALA A 61 -5.15 -10.48 19.18
N SER A 62 -3.99 -9.94 19.57
CA SER A 62 -3.55 -8.62 19.13
C SER A 62 -3.18 -8.60 17.65
N TRP A 63 -2.63 -9.70 17.11
CA TRP A 63 -2.32 -9.82 15.69
C TRP A 63 -3.55 -9.61 14.82
N GLY A 64 -4.66 -10.29 15.14
CA GLY A 64 -5.93 -10.11 14.41
C GLY A 64 -6.49 -8.70 14.52
N THR A 65 -6.37 -8.05 15.69
CA THR A 65 -6.77 -6.65 15.86
C THR A 65 -5.92 -5.71 15.01
N TRP A 66 -4.62 -5.99 14.85
CA TRP A 66 -3.72 -5.19 14.02
C TRP A 66 -4.00 -5.36 12.53
N GLU A 67 -4.27 -6.59 12.07
CA GLU A 67 -4.72 -6.83 10.69
C GLU A 67 -6.04 -6.10 10.38
N ASN A 68 -6.92 -5.94 11.37
CA ASN A 68 -8.15 -5.14 11.26
C ASN A 68 -7.95 -3.61 11.35
N GLY A 69 -6.70 -3.14 11.42
CA GLY A 69 -6.37 -1.71 11.40
C GLY A 69 -6.09 -1.07 12.78
N ALA A 70 -6.10 -1.84 13.87
CA ALA A 70 -5.64 -1.30 15.15
C ALA A 70 -4.12 -1.16 15.19
N MET A 71 -3.63 -0.17 15.92
CA MET A 71 -2.19 0.09 16.02
C MET A 71 -1.61 -0.57 17.29
N PRO A 72 -0.49 -1.31 17.19
CA PRO A 72 0.18 -1.85 18.35
C PRO A 72 0.66 -0.74 19.29
N ARG A 73 0.41 -0.91 20.60
CA ARG A 73 0.90 0.01 21.65
C ARG A 73 2.42 0.16 21.62
N LYS A 74 3.13 -0.94 21.37
CA LYS A 74 4.59 -1.03 21.25
C LYS A 74 4.98 -1.20 19.79
N TYR A 75 4.53 -0.27 18.94
CA TYR A 75 4.66 -0.36 17.49
C TYR A 75 6.08 -0.71 17.02
N THR A 76 7.08 0.03 17.51
CA THR A 76 8.49 -0.15 17.16
C THR A 76 9.02 -1.53 17.59
N GLU A 77 8.74 -1.96 18.82
CA GLU A 77 9.19 -3.28 19.32
C GLU A 77 8.55 -4.44 18.53
N VAL A 78 7.27 -4.28 18.17
CA VAL A 78 6.53 -5.27 17.37
C VAL A 78 7.12 -5.37 15.96
N CYS A 79 7.36 -4.24 15.30
CA CYS A 79 8.01 -4.20 13.98
C CYS A 79 9.41 -4.82 14.03
N GLU A 80 10.20 -4.54 15.06
CA GLU A 80 11.54 -5.09 15.22
C GLU A 80 11.53 -6.61 15.42
N LYS A 81 10.59 -7.14 16.21
CA LYS A 81 10.42 -8.60 16.38
C LYS A 81 10.03 -9.28 15.08
N ILE A 82 9.08 -8.71 14.34
CA ILE A 82 8.63 -9.26 13.06
C ILE A 82 9.77 -9.19 12.04
N ALA A 83 10.45 -8.05 11.91
CA ALA A 83 11.59 -7.89 11.01
C ALA A 83 12.70 -8.90 11.32
N ARG A 84 13.07 -9.07 12.60
CA ARG A 84 14.06 -10.07 13.02
C ARG A 84 13.68 -11.51 12.67
N ARG A 85 12.40 -11.89 12.83
CA ARG A 85 11.95 -13.25 12.55
C ARG A 85 11.76 -13.51 11.04
N THR A 86 11.28 -12.51 10.31
CA THR A 86 10.83 -12.68 8.92
C THR A 86 11.86 -12.20 7.89
N GLY A 87 12.86 -11.44 8.30
CA GLY A 87 13.75 -10.72 7.39
C GLY A 87 13.07 -9.57 6.65
N ALA A 88 11.83 -9.22 7.01
CA ALA A 88 11.14 -8.07 6.46
C ALA A 88 11.85 -6.78 6.85
N ASP A 89 11.81 -5.79 5.95
CA ASP A 89 12.46 -4.51 6.18
C ASP A 89 11.71 -3.71 7.26
N PHE A 90 12.43 -3.36 8.33
CA PHE A 90 11.86 -2.63 9.46
C PHE A 90 11.34 -1.25 9.07
N VAL A 91 12.07 -0.53 8.20
CA VAL A 91 11.67 0.81 7.76
C VAL A 91 10.42 0.73 6.88
N TRP A 92 10.31 -0.30 6.03
CA TRP A 92 9.11 -0.59 5.25
C TRP A 92 7.92 -0.97 6.15
N LEU A 93 8.14 -1.78 7.18
CA LEU A 93 7.10 -2.13 8.17
C LEU A 93 6.60 -0.92 8.96
N ILE A 94 7.45 0.08 9.21
CA ILE A 94 7.07 1.30 9.91
C ILE A 94 6.44 2.33 8.97
N ALA A 95 7.14 2.72 7.91
CA ALA A 95 6.82 3.87 7.06
C ALA A 95 6.12 3.51 5.74
N GLY A 96 6.06 2.24 5.37
CA GLY A 96 5.36 1.75 4.17
C GLY A 96 6.20 1.86 2.90
N PRO A 97 5.60 1.69 1.71
CA PRO A 97 6.29 1.61 0.42
C PRO A 97 7.02 2.91 -0.02
N GLY A 98 6.99 3.99 0.77
CA GLY A 98 7.79 5.21 0.56
C GLY A 98 8.98 5.37 1.51
N GLY A 99 9.10 4.51 2.54
CA GLY A 99 10.09 4.65 3.62
C GLY A 99 11.50 4.20 3.24
N LYS A 100 11.62 3.26 2.29
CA LYS A 100 12.90 2.97 1.65
C LYS A 100 13.19 4.09 0.67
N ASN A 101 13.98 5.05 1.13
CA ASN A 101 14.58 6.14 0.37
C ASN A 101 14.71 5.81 -1.14
N ARG A 102 14.24 6.73 -1.99
CA ARG A 102 14.52 6.82 -3.43
C ARG A 102 16.01 7.12 -3.67
N SER A 103 16.93 6.44 -3.01
CA SER A 103 18.31 6.27 -3.46
C SER A 103 18.33 5.31 -4.65
N THR A 104 17.49 5.59 -5.66
CA THR A 104 17.81 5.27 -7.04
C THR A 104 19.05 6.07 -7.35
N GLY A 105 20.19 5.37 -7.40
CA GLY A 105 21.44 5.95 -7.82
C GLY A 105 21.27 6.62 -9.17
N ALA A 106 21.30 7.96 -9.16
CA ALA A 106 22.04 8.69 -10.17
C ALA A 106 23.49 8.21 -10.09
N GLY A 107 23.78 7.14 -10.83
CA GLY A 107 25.06 6.43 -10.78
C GLY A 107 25.16 5.43 -11.92
N SER A 108 24.66 5.81 -13.10
CA SER A 108 25.05 5.18 -14.35
C SER A 108 26.12 6.08 -14.97
N PHE A 109 27.34 5.97 -14.48
CA PHE A 109 28.52 6.41 -15.23
C PHE A 109 29.00 5.16 -15.98
N ASN A 110 28.62 5.06 -17.26
CA ASN A 110 29.29 4.16 -18.18
C ASN A 110 30.73 4.65 -18.34
N ALA A 111 31.69 3.93 -17.76
CA ALA A 111 33.08 4.04 -18.16
C ALA A 111 33.27 3.15 -19.39
N THR A 112 33.53 3.79 -20.54
CA THR A 112 34.13 3.18 -21.74
C THR A 112 35.57 3.66 -21.82
#